data_AF-A0A2C9UQ73-F1
#
_entry.id   AF-A0A2C9UQ73-F1
#
_cell.length_a   1.000
_cell.length_b   1.000
_cell.length_c   1.000
_cell.angle_alpha   90.00
_cell.angle_beta   90.00
_cell.angle_gamma   90.00
#
_symmetry.space_group_name_H-M   'P 1'
#
loop_
_entity.id
_entity.type
_entity.pdbx_description
1 polymer ?
#
loop_
_entity_poly.entity_id
_entity_poly.type
_entity_poly.pdbx_seq_one_letter_code
_entity_poly.pdbx_strand_id
1 'polypeptide(L)' 'MSFQIFSDLKAQILAAQPVDQPQRLSLCFDKLMADVTRSLDAKNRDRFTQNLTVFRHEFRVK' A
#
# COMPACT_ATOMS: atom_id res chain seq x y z
N MET A 1 -6.08 -4.88 18.62
CA MET A 1 -6.03 -6.10 17.76
C MET A 1 -6.36 -5.79 16.29
N SER A 2 -5.82 -4.71 15.71
CA SER A 2 -6.09 -4.32 14.30
C SER A 2 -4.82 -3.94 13.52
N PHE A 3 -3.71 -3.65 14.20
CA PHE A 3 -2.40 -3.41 13.57
C PHE A 3 -1.85 -4.66 12.87
N GLN A 4 -2.13 -5.84 13.41
CA GLN A 4 -1.54 -7.10 12.98
C GLN A 4 -2.01 -7.51 11.57
N ILE A 5 -3.30 -7.31 11.26
CA ILE A 5 -3.88 -7.74 9.99
C ILE A 5 -3.24 -7.04 8.79
N PHE A 6 -2.94 -5.74 8.91
CA PHE A 6 -2.25 -5.02 7.83
C PHE A 6 -0.82 -5.52 7.63
N SER A 7 -0.11 -5.81 8.73
CA SER A 7 1.27 -6.30 8.67
C SER A 7 1.34 -7.70 8.06
N ASP A 8 0.44 -8.60 8.46
CA ASP A 8 0.34 -9.95 7.94
C ASP A 8 -0.10 -9.97 6.47
N LEU A 9 -1.06 -9.13 6.07
CA LEU A 9 -1.45 -8.97 4.66
C LEU A 9 -0.28 -8.44 3.81
N LYS A 10 0.43 -7.41 4.30
CA LYS A 10 1.61 -6.88 3.61
C LYS A 10 2.67 -7.98 3.43
N ALA A 11 2.93 -8.77 4.46
CA ALA A 11 3.89 -9.88 4.42
C ALA A 11 3.49 -10.99 3.43
N GLN A 12 2.23 -11.40 3.41
CA GLN A 12 1.73 -12.41 2.46
C GLN A 12 1.78 -11.93 1.01
N ILE A 13 1.38 -10.69 0.74
CA ILE A 13 1.44 -10.11 -0.61
C ILE A 13 2.88 -9.97 -1.10
N LEU A 14 3.81 -9.59 -0.21
CA LEU A 14 5.24 -9.54 -0.50
C LEU A 14 5.83 -10.93 -0.78
N ALA A 15 5.42 -11.95 -0.01
CA ALA A 15 5.88 -13.33 -0.16
C ALA A 15 5.34 -14.02 -1.42
N ALA A 16 4.17 -13.60 -1.92
CA ALA A 16 3.54 -14.13 -3.12
C ALA A 16 4.12 -13.56 -4.43
N GLN A 17 5.01 -12.56 -4.38
CA GLN A 17 5.66 -12.00 -5.56
C GLN A 17 6.99 -12.70 -5.89
N PRO A 18 7.32 -12.87 -7.18
CA PRO A 18 8.63 -13.35 -7.60
C PRO A 18 9.73 -12.41 -7.08
N VAL A 19 10.88 -13.00 -6.70
CA VAL A 19 11.99 -12.45 -5.90
C VAL A 19 12.62 -11.14 -6.39
N ASP A 20 12.20 -10.62 -7.55
CA ASP A 20 12.87 -9.52 -8.25
C ASP A 20 12.43 -8.11 -7.80
N GLN A 21 11.27 -7.95 -7.14
CA GLN A 21 10.79 -6.60 -6.74
C GLN A 21 10.14 -6.42 -5.34
N PRO A 22 10.45 -7.20 -4.29
CA PRO A 22 9.83 -7.00 -2.97
C PRO A 22 10.14 -5.61 -2.37
N GLN A 23 11.32 -5.04 -2.62
CA GLN A 23 11.68 -3.69 -2.17
C GLN A 23 10.85 -2.58 -2.84
N ARG A 24 10.59 -2.71 -4.15
CA ARG A 24 9.76 -1.75 -4.89
C ARG A 24 8.31 -1.80 -4.41
N LEU A 25 7.80 -3.01 -4.18
CA LEU A 25 6.47 -3.22 -3.63
C LEU A 25 6.33 -2.60 -2.24
N SER A 26 7.31 -2.82 -1.35
CA SER A 26 7.28 -2.24 0.00
C SER A 26 7.25 -0.71 -0.06
N LEU A 27 8.10 -0.10 -0.88
CA LEU A 27 8.14 1.36 -1.05
C LEU A 27 6.82 1.89 -1.62
N CYS A 28 6.19 1.17 -2.55
CA CYS A 28 4.89 1.54 -3.10
C CYS A 28 3.78 1.43 -2.04
N PHE A 29 3.83 0.43 -1.16
CA PHE A 29 2.91 0.32 -0.02
C PHE A 29 3.10 1.46 0.99
N ASP A 30 4.34 1.89 1.23
CA ASP A 30 4.62 3.02 2.11
C ASP A 30 4.08 4.33 1.50
N LYS A 31 4.21 4.51 0.17
CA LYS A 31 3.56 5.60 -0.56
C LYS A 31 2.03 5.51 -0.53
N LEU A 32 1.47 4.29 -0.64
CA LEU A 32 0.02 4.06 -0.58
C LEU A 32 -0.57 4.52 0.76
N MET A 33 0.14 4.22 1.84
CA MET A 33 -0.26 4.57 3.20
C MET A 33 0.25 5.95 3.64
N ALA A 34 1.01 6.66 2.81
CA ALA A 34 1.54 7.98 3.14
C ALA A 34 0.40 8.95 3.42
N ASP A 35 0.42 9.57 4.60
CA ASP A 35 -0.63 10.50 5.05
C ASP A 35 -2.02 9.85 5.23
N VAL A 36 -2.13 8.52 5.11
CA VAL A 36 -3.35 7.76 5.40
C VAL A 36 -3.33 7.32 6.84
N THR A 37 -4.22 7.89 7.62
CA THR A 37 -4.45 7.54 9.02
C THR A 37 -5.47 6.41 9.13
N ARG A 38 -5.62 5.82 10.31
CA ARG A 38 -6.66 4.82 10.57
C ARG A 38 -7.99 5.46 10.96
N SER A 39 -8.44 6.41 10.15
CA SER A 39 -9.77 7.01 10.25
C SER A 39 -10.58 6.71 8.98
N LEU A 40 -11.90 6.63 9.13
CA LEU A 40 -12.84 6.50 8.01
C LEU A 40 -13.33 7.86 7.50
N ASP A 41 -12.72 8.95 7.99
CA ASP A 41 -12.96 10.31 7.53
C ASP A 41 -12.94 10.43 6.00
N ALA A 42 -13.84 11.25 5.46
CA ALA A 42 -13.95 11.49 4.03
C ALA A 42 -12.61 11.97 3.43
N LYS A 43 -11.90 12.85 4.15
CA LYS A 43 -10.56 13.34 3.75
C LYS A 43 -9.53 12.21 3.68
N ASN A 44 -9.56 11.28 4.64
CA ASN A 44 -8.64 10.16 4.69
C ASN A 44 -8.91 9.14 3.57
N ARG A 45 -10.18 8.89 3.27
CA ARG A 45 -10.60 8.05 2.14
C ARG A 45 -10.22 8.65 0.79
N ASP A 46 -10.36 9.97 0.65
CA ASP A 46 -9.94 10.69 -0.55
C ASP A 46 -8.42 10.58 -0.75
N ARG A 47 -7.63 10.83 0.30
CA ARG A 47 -6.17 10.65 0.32
C ARG A 47 -5.78 9.22 -0.10
N PHE A 48 -6.41 8.21 0.49
CA PHE A 48 -6.15 6.82 0.13
C PHE A 48 -6.45 6.54 -1.35
N THR A 49 -7.53 7.11 -1.89
CA THR A 49 -7.93 6.95 -3.30
C THR A 49 -6.93 7.63 -4.25
N GLN A 50 -6.43 8.82 -3.89
CA GLN A 50 -5.35 9.48 -4.64
C GLN A 50 -4.07 8.64 -4.63
N ASN A 51 -3.66 8.16 -3.45
CA ASN A 51 -2.47 7.33 -3.30
C ASN A 51 -2.60 6.00 -4.08
N LEU A 52 -3.80 5.41 -4.12
CA LEU A 52 -4.12 4.22 -4.94
C LEU A 52 -3.90 4.48 -6.43
N THR A 53 -4.27 5.67 -6.91
CA THR A 53 -4.09 6.07 -8.31
C THR A 53 -2.60 6.15 -8.65
N VAL A 54 -1.80 6.75 -7.77
CA VAL A 54 -0.34 6.81 -7.90
C VAL A 54 0.27 5.40 -7.85
N PHE A 55 -0.14 4.58 -6.89
CA PHE A 55 0.28 3.18 -6.78
C PHE A 55 0.04 2.42 -8.08
N ARG A 56 -1.17 2.53 -8.66
CA ARG A 56 -1.52 1.85 -9.90
C ARG A 56 -0.72 2.34 -11.10
N HIS A 57 -0.37 3.63 -11.14
CA HIS A 57 0.47 4.19 -12.18
C HIS A 57 1.91 3.63 -12.07
N GLU A 58 2.52 3.70 -10.88
CA GLU A 58 3.85 3.15 -10.61
C GLU A 58 3.93 1.64 -10.91
N PHE A 59 2.84 0.90 -10.67
CA PHE A 59 2.75 -0.52 -11.00
C PHE A 59 2.59 -0.82 -12.49
N ARG A 60 1.99 0.11 -13.25
CA ARG A 60 1.71 -0.06 -14.68
C ARG A 60 2.86 0.43 -15.57
N VAL A 61 3.77 1.28 -15.06
CA VAL A 61 4.90 1.81 -15.84
C VAL A 61 6.09 0.82 -15.90
N LYS A 62 5.84 -0.49 -15.91
CA LYS A 62 6.86 -1.52 -16.20
C LYS A 62 6.30 -2.58 -17.13
#